data_AF-A0A0E3VX86-F1
#
_entry.id   AF-A0A0E3VX86-F1
#
_cell.length_a   1.000
_cell.length_b   1.000
_cell.length_c   1.000
_cell.angle_alpha   90.00
_cell.angle_beta   90.00
_cell.angle_gamma   90.00
#
_symmetry.space_group_name_H-M   'P 1'
#
loop_
_entity.id
_entity.type
_entity.pdbx_description
1 polymer ?
#
loop_
_entity_poly.entity_id
_entity_poly.type
_entity_poly.pdbx_seq_one_letter_code
_entity_poly.pdbx_strand_id
1 'polypeptide(L)'
;MSRLIVASIGPASSVQDGGRHGAQRYGLTVSGAMDRLSLAAANTLVGNEPFAASVEIGPFGATFTARDGAVRVAIAGAPRNADVAGRPVAMDTSVTLKDGETLTLGFARGGAFTYLAIEGGIKGEPVFGSLAVNARAGLGSPTRARSRPVMSSASMPRAARPNCGSSCRSP
;
A
#
# COMPACT_ATOMS: atom_id res chain seq x y z
N MET A 1 -3.54 15.41 8.55
CA MET A 1 -3.61 14.38 7.49
C MET A 1 -3.22 13.08 8.15
N SER A 2 -4.02 12.03 7.99
CA SER A 2 -3.70 10.74 8.59
C SER A 2 -2.44 10.14 7.97
N ARG A 3 -1.68 9.43 8.78
CA ARG A 3 -0.37 8.86 8.43
C ARG A 3 -0.26 7.47 9.02
N LEU A 4 0.38 6.58 8.29
CA LEU A 4 0.79 5.28 8.82
C LEU A 4 2.29 5.31 9.12
N ILE A 5 2.63 5.12 10.39
CA ILE A 5 4.01 5.13 10.88
C ILE A 5 4.52 3.71 10.98
N VAL A 6 5.68 3.44 10.38
CA VAL A 6 6.39 2.17 10.55
C VAL A 6 7.05 2.17 11.94
N ALA A 7 6.54 1.37 12.86
CA ALA A 7 7.10 1.23 14.20
C ALA A 7 8.26 0.23 14.23
N SER A 8 8.10 -0.89 13.51
CA SER A 8 9.13 -1.91 13.29
C SER A 8 8.86 -2.62 11.98
N ILE A 9 9.90 -3.00 11.25
CA ILE A 9 9.75 -3.79 10.02
C ILE A 9 10.96 -4.69 9.83
N GLY A 10 10.70 -5.95 9.52
CA GLY A 10 11.76 -6.92 9.27
C GLY A 10 12.51 -6.68 7.95
N PRO A 11 13.67 -7.34 7.77
CA PRO A 11 14.47 -7.24 6.56
C PRO A 11 13.71 -7.72 5.32
N ALA A 12 14.25 -7.40 4.14
CA ALA A 12 13.62 -7.68 2.85
C ALA A 12 12.19 -7.09 2.72
N SER A 13 11.94 -5.97 3.39
CA SER A 13 10.71 -5.19 3.23
C SER A 13 11.02 -3.86 2.58
N SER A 14 10.15 -3.41 1.68
CA SER A 14 10.36 -2.18 0.92
C SER A 14 9.06 -1.66 0.31
N VAL A 15 9.07 -0.43 -0.20
CA VAL A 15 7.95 0.07 -1.01
C VAL A 15 8.08 -0.51 -2.41
N GLN A 16 6.99 -1.08 -2.93
CA GLN A 16 6.91 -1.66 -4.26
C GLN A 16 5.62 -1.22 -4.96
N ASP A 17 5.70 -1.04 -6.28
CA ASP A 17 4.58 -0.72 -7.16
C ASP A 17 4.66 -1.56 -8.44
N GLY A 18 3.97 -1.16 -9.51
CA GLY A 18 4.04 -1.81 -10.83
C GLY A 18 5.42 -1.83 -11.48
N GLY A 19 6.37 -1.03 -10.98
CA GLY A 19 7.73 -0.93 -11.47
C GLY A 19 7.95 0.18 -12.50
N ARG A 20 9.20 0.30 -12.91
CA ARG A 20 9.76 1.39 -13.72
C ARG A 20 9.89 0.96 -15.18
N HIS A 21 8.76 0.78 -15.85
CA HIS A 21 8.74 0.38 -17.25
C HIS A 21 9.41 1.43 -18.15
N GLY A 22 10.13 0.98 -19.18
CA GLY A 22 10.84 1.85 -20.13
C GLY A 22 12.23 2.31 -19.66
N ALA A 23 12.57 2.18 -18.36
CA ALA A 23 13.90 2.49 -17.85
C ALA A 23 14.98 1.48 -18.30
N GLN A 24 14.57 0.35 -18.88
CA GLN A 24 15.47 -0.70 -19.39
C GLN A 24 16.44 -0.18 -20.45
N ARG A 25 16.06 0.85 -21.21
CA ARG A 25 16.94 1.56 -22.16
C ARG A 25 18.18 2.20 -21.52
N TYR A 26 18.16 2.35 -20.20
CA TYR A 26 19.26 2.88 -19.39
C TYR A 26 19.96 1.78 -18.57
N GLY A 27 19.72 0.50 -18.89
CA GLY A 27 20.31 -0.63 -18.18
C GLY A 27 19.67 -0.96 -16.83
N LEU A 28 18.50 -0.38 -16.53
CA LEU A 28 17.81 -0.59 -15.26
C LEU A 28 16.73 -1.67 -15.38
N THR A 29 16.66 -2.56 -14.40
CA THR A 29 15.55 -3.52 -14.31
C THR A 29 14.25 -2.79 -13.99
N VAL A 30 13.12 -3.41 -14.38
CA VAL A 30 11.78 -2.85 -14.11
C VAL A 30 11.52 -2.73 -12.59
N SER A 31 12.05 -3.64 -11.78
CA SER A 31 11.72 -3.74 -10.35
C SER A 31 10.21 -3.98 -10.14
N GLY A 32 9.70 -3.57 -8.98
CA GLY A 32 8.29 -3.69 -8.60
C GLY A 32 8.05 -4.88 -7.70
N ALA A 33 6.76 -5.08 -7.37
CA ALA A 33 6.35 -6.15 -6.48
C ALA A 33 6.77 -7.53 -7.00
N MET A 34 7.28 -8.34 -6.08
CA MET A 34 7.67 -9.74 -6.33
C MET A 34 6.45 -10.61 -6.70
N ASP A 35 5.32 -10.40 -6.04
CA ASP A 35 4.02 -10.98 -6.34
C ASP A 35 3.01 -9.87 -6.68
N ARG A 36 2.85 -9.66 -7.98
CA ARG A 36 1.98 -8.62 -8.55
C ARG A 36 0.49 -8.90 -8.33
N LEU A 37 0.09 -10.16 -8.17
CA LEU A 37 -1.31 -10.50 -7.94
C LEU A 37 -1.71 -10.10 -6.53
N SER A 38 -0.86 -10.37 -5.55
CA SER A 38 -1.10 -9.96 -4.16
C SER A 38 -1.03 -8.44 -3.99
N LEU A 39 -0.13 -7.75 -4.71
CA LEU A 39 -0.13 -6.28 -4.78
C LEU A 39 -1.48 -5.75 -5.30
N ALA A 40 -1.96 -6.31 -6.42
CA ALA A 40 -3.24 -5.94 -7.02
C ALA A 40 -4.42 -6.20 -6.09
N ALA A 41 -4.44 -7.34 -5.42
CA ALA A 41 -5.48 -7.70 -4.46
C ALA A 41 -5.52 -6.70 -3.28
N ALA A 42 -4.37 -6.43 -2.65
CA ALA A 42 -4.30 -5.48 -1.53
C ALA A 42 -4.78 -4.08 -1.93
N ASN A 43 -4.32 -3.55 -3.07
CA ASN A 43 -4.75 -2.24 -3.54
C ASN A 43 -6.24 -2.18 -3.86
N THR A 44 -6.78 -3.22 -4.49
CA THR A 44 -8.21 -3.29 -4.85
C THR A 44 -9.08 -3.28 -3.58
N LEU A 45 -8.68 -3.96 -2.51
CA LEU A 45 -9.41 -4.01 -1.24
C LEU A 45 -9.54 -2.64 -0.54
N VAL A 46 -8.65 -1.70 -0.82
CA VAL A 46 -8.71 -0.31 -0.34
C VAL A 46 -9.18 0.69 -1.40
N GLY A 47 -9.54 0.22 -2.60
CA GLY A 47 -10.05 1.06 -3.70
C GLY A 47 -8.98 1.83 -4.48
N ASN A 48 -7.71 1.41 -4.40
CA ASN A 48 -6.63 1.98 -5.19
C ASN A 48 -6.54 1.31 -6.57
N GLU A 49 -5.79 1.94 -7.49
CA GLU A 49 -5.35 1.28 -8.72
C GLU A 49 -4.52 0.03 -8.40
N PRO A 50 -4.67 -1.09 -9.16
CA PRO A 50 -4.06 -2.38 -8.81
C PRO A 50 -2.55 -2.32 -8.53
N PHE A 51 -1.81 -1.53 -9.29
CA PHE A 51 -0.35 -1.44 -9.18
C PHE A 51 0.15 -0.18 -8.47
N ALA A 52 -0.71 0.48 -7.69
CA ALA A 52 -0.30 1.60 -6.83
C ALA A 52 0.73 1.14 -5.79
N ALA A 53 1.58 2.07 -5.35
CA ALA A 53 2.64 1.76 -4.39
C ALA A 53 2.08 1.28 -3.04
N SER A 54 2.59 0.14 -2.58
CA SER A 54 2.27 -0.51 -1.31
C SER A 54 3.55 -0.95 -0.60
N VAL A 55 3.44 -1.29 0.68
CA VAL A 55 4.58 -1.87 1.42
C VAL A 55 4.62 -3.37 1.15
N GLU A 56 5.68 -3.83 0.47
CA GLU A 56 6.04 -5.23 0.38
C GLU A 56 6.79 -5.62 1.65
N ILE A 57 6.26 -6.60 2.38
CA ILE A 57 6.75 -7.03 3.68
C ILE A 57 7.34 -8.43 3.52
N GLY A 58 8.61 -8.56 3.89
CA GLY A 58 9.33 -9.84 3.88
C GLY A 58 8.82 -10.83 4.93
N PRO A 59 9.49 -11.98 5.10
CA PRO A 59 8.97 -13.11 5.89
C PRO A 59 8.87 -12.85 7.40
N PHE A 60 9.47 -11.78 7.89
CA PHE A 60 9.52 -11.39 9.29
C PHE A 60 8.32 -10.53 9.70
N GLY A 61 8.20 -10.28 11.01
CA GLY A 61 7.14 -9.42 11.55
C GLY A 61 7.28 -7.95 11.16
N ALA A 62 6.17 -7.22 11.29
CA ALA A 62 6.11 -5.78 11.06
C ALA A 62 5.01 -5.15 11.92
N THR A 63 5.18 -3.87 12.25
CA THR A 63 4.26 -3.13 13.10
C THR A 63 4.06 -1.72 12.55
N PHE A 64 2.80 -1.31 12.41
CA PHE A 64 2.41 -0.03 11.85
C PHE A 64 1.39 0.65 12.75
N THR A 65 1.54 1.95 13.00
CA THR A 65 0.64 2.72 13.87
C THR A 65 0.00 3.85 13.08
N ALA A 66 -1.32 3.96 13.16
CA ALA A 66 -2.04 5.09 12.59
C ALA A 66 -1.87 6.34 13.47
N ARG A 67 -1.63 7.49 12.84
CA ARG A 67 -1.48 8.80 13.50
C ARG A 67 -2.22 9.87 12.72
N ASP A 68 -2.62 10.92 13.42
CA ASP A 68 -3.26 12.10 12.86
C ASP A 68 -4.60 11.78 12.13
N GLY A 69 -5.27 10.69 12.53
CA GLY A 69 -6.57 10.25 12.01
C GLY A 69 -6.65 8.77 11.68
N ALA A 70 -7.86 8.32 11.31
CA ALA A 70 -8.09 6.93 10.90
C ALA A 70 -7.45 6.62 9.54
N VAL A 71 -6.98 5.38 9.38
CA VAL A 71 -6.32 4.89 8.16
C VAL A 71 -6.90 3.52 7.79
N ARG A 72 -7.47 3.42 6.59
CA ARG A 72 -7.87 2.13 6.02
C ARG A 72 -6.70 1.48 5.32
N VAL A 73 -6.46 0.22 5.65
CA VAL A 73 -5.41 -0.62 5.07
C VAL A 73 -5.98 -1.96 4.63
N ALA A 74 -5.28 -2.65 3.74
CA ALA A 74 -5.54 -4.05 3.43
C ALA A 74 -4.25 -4.83 3.35
N ILE A 75 -4.34 -6.12 3.69
CA ILE A 75 -3.22 -7.05 3.65
C ILE A 75 -3.57 -8.21 2.72
N ALA A 76 -2.67 -8.55 1.81
CA ALA A 76 -2.83 -9.69 0.91
C ALA A 76 -1.49 -10.40 0.63
N GLY A 77 -1.55 -11.65 0.19
CA GLY A 77 -0.38 -12.46 -0.16
C GLY A 77 -0.03 -13.49 0.90
N ALA A 78 1.26 -13.64 1.23
CA ALA A 78 1.72 -14.71 2.11
C ALA A 78 0.95 -14.72 3.45
N PRO A 79 0.28 -15.83 3.82
CA PRO A 79 -0.50 -15.93 5.04
C PRO A 79 0.33 -15.61 6.29
N ARG A 80 -0.22 -14.79 7.19
CA ARG A 80 0.36 -14.51 8.50
C ARG A 80 -0.71 -14.13 9.51
N ASN A 81 -0.35 -14.22 10.79
CA ASN A 81 -1.19 -13.65 11.85
C ASN A 81 -1.15 -12.12 11.74
N ALA A 82 -2.33 -11.51 11.70
CA ALA A 82 -2.51 -10.06 11.70
C ALA A 82 -3.46 -9.66 12.83
N ASP A 83 -3.13 -8.56 13.48
CA ASP A 83 -3.84 -8.07 14.65
C ASP A 83 -3.91 -6.55 14.64
N VAL A 84 -5.07 -5.97 14.97
CA VAL A 84 -5.21 -4.53 15.21
C VAL A 84 -5.63 -4.31 16.65
N ALA A 85 -4.73 -3.79 17.46
CA ALA A 85 -4.96 -3.50 18.88
C ALA A 85 -5.56 -4.69 19.67
N GLY A 86 -5.05 -5.90 19.46
CA GLY A 86 -5.50 -7.12 20.13
C GLY A 86 -6.69 -7.82 19.47
N ARG A 87 -7.20 -7.28 18.36
CA ARG A 87 -8.28 -7.89 17.55
C ARG A 87 -7.70 -8.57 16.31
N PRO A 88 -7.86 -9.90 16.16
CA PRO A 88 -7.43 -10.62 14.96
C PRO A 88 -8.07 -10.05 13.68
N VAL A 89 -7.27 -9.95 12.62
CA VAL A 89 -7.72 -9.53 11.29
C VAL A 89 -7.41 -10.64 10.30
N ALA A 90 -8.39 -10.95 9.44
CA ALA A 90 -8.21 -11.93 8.38
C ALA A 90 -7.31 -11.37 7.26
N MET A 91 -6.46 -12.22 6.69
CA MET A 91 -5.77 -11.94 5.44
C MET A 91 -6.78 -11.68 4.31
N ASP A 92 -6.36 -10.98 3.26
CA ASP A 92 -7.15 -10.66 2.07
C ASP A 92 -8.42 -9.86 2.38
N THR A 93 -8.38 -9.06 3.44
CA THR A 93 -9.44 -8.12 3.82
C THR A 93 -8.90 -6.73 4.09
N SER A 94 -9.78 -5.73 4.04
CA SER A 94 -9.45 -4.37 4.48
C SER A 94 -9.93 -4.11 5.90
N VAL A 95 -9.13 -3.41 6.69
CA VAL A 95 -9.43 -2.99 8.06
C VAL A 95 -9.13 -1.50 8.21
N THR A 96 -9.93 -0.81 9.02
CA THR A 96 -9.67 0.59 9.39
C THR A 96 -9.04 0.65 10.76
N LEU A 97 -7.83 1.20 10.85
CA LEU A 97 -7.16 1.54 12.09
C LEU A 97 -7.68 2.91 12.54
N LYS A 98 -8.14 3.02 13.78
CA LYS A 98 -8.41 4.31 14.42
C LYS A 98 -7.09 5.02 14.74
N ASP A 99 -7.17 6.32 14.99
CA ASP A 99 -6.00 7.09 15.41
C ASP A 99 -5.37 6.47 16.67
N GLY A 100 -4.05 6.24 16.64
CA GLY A 100 -3.30 5.57 17.70
C GLY A 100 -3.34 4.05 17.68
N GLU A 101 -4.24 3.40 16.92
CA GLU A 101 -4.25 1.94 16.80
C GLU A 101 -3.03 1.43 16.03
N THR A 102 -2.61 0.21 16.39
CA THR A 102 -1.43 -0.43 15.84
C THR A 102 -1.80 -1.75 15.20
N LEU A 103 -1.45 -1.91 13.93
CA LEU A 103 -1.45 -3.17 13.19
C LEU A 103 -0.14 -3.91 13.47
N THR A 104 -0.26 -5.13 13.96
CA THR A 104 0.86 -6.04 14.17
C THR A 104 0.74 -7.24 13.23
N LEU A 105 1.82 -7.51 12.51
CA LEU A 105 1.96 -8.63 11.59
C LEU A 105 3.02 -9.59 12.13
N GLY A 106 2.65 -10.85 12.27
CA GLY A 106 3.57 -11.94 12.61
C GLY A 106 4.42 -12.39 11.42
N PHE A 107 5.10 -13.52 11.58
CA PHE A 107 5.88 -14.15 10.51
C PHE A 107 4.98 -14.73 9.41
N ALA A 108 5.46 -14.66 8.15
CA ALA A 108 4.81 -15.34 7.03
C ALA A 108 4.88 -16.87 7.15
N ARG A 109 3.84 -17.53 6.65
CA ARG A 109 3.72 -18.99 6.54
C ARG A 109 3.29 -19.35 5.13
N GLY A 110 3.88 -20.39 4.53
CA GLY A 110 3.50 -20.85 3.19
C GLY A 110 3.83 -19.88 2.05
N GLY A 111 4.66 -18.86 2.31
CA GLY A 111 5.08 -17.83 1.36
C GLY A 111 6.07 -16.87 2.02
N ALA A 112 6.58 -15.90 1.25
CA ALA A 112 7.58 -14.94 1.72
C ALA A 112 7.05 -13.51 1.86
N PHE A 113 6.25 -13.04 0.90
CA PHE A 113 5.87 -11.63 0.79
C PHE A 113 4.40 -11.40 1.04
N THR A 114 4.12 -10.41 1.88
CA THR A 114 2.79 -9.87 2.15
C THR A 114 2.76 -8.41 1.73
N TYR A 115 1.66 -7.94 1.13
CA TYR A 115 1.49 -6.55 0.71
C TYR A 115 0.55 -5.84 1.65
N LEU A 116 0.98 -4.69 2.16
CA LEU A 116 0.15 -3.77 2.92
C LEU A 116 -0.16 -2.55 2.05
N ALA A 117 -1.39 -2.50 1.55
CA ALA A 117 -1.92 -1.35 0.83
C ALA A 117 -2.60 -0.38 1.81
N ILE A 118 -2.52 0.91 1.50
CA ILE A 118 -3.12 1.99 2.28
C ILE A 118 -4.07 2.73 1.36
N GLU A 119 -5.30 2.99 1.79
CA GLU A 119 -6.27 3.79 1.03
C GLU A 119 -5.63 5.12 0.62
N GLY A 120 -5.78 5.52 -0.64
CA GLY A 120 -5.16 6.74 -1.19
C GLY A 120 -3.68 6.59 -1.58
N GLY A 121 -3.09 5.41 -1.36
CA GLY A 121 -1.76 5.02 -1.81
C GLY A 121 -0.60 5.65 -1.02
N ILE A 122 0.61 5.19 -1.33
CA ILE A 122 1.85 5.75 -0.77
C ILE A 122 2.30 6.95 -1.60
N LYS A 123 2.52 8.10 -0.95
CA LYS A 123 3.13 9.27 -1.59
C LYS A 123 4.64 9.28 -1.48
N GLY A 124 5.30 9.58 -2.59
CA GLY A 124 6.74 9.80 -2.68
C GLY A 124 7.12 10.42 -4.01
N GLU A 125 8.40 10.74 -4.18
CA GLU A 125 8.93 11.20 -5.47
C GLU A 125 9.35 9.98 -6.30
N PRO A 126 8.69 9.71 -7.44
CA PRO A 126 9.01 8.55 -8.25
C PRO A 126 10.35 8.73 -8.95
N VAL A 127 11.18 7.69 -8.91
CA VAL A 127 12.45 7.65 -9.65
C VAL A 127 12.15 6.92 -10.95
N PHE A 128 12.35 7.59 -12.09
CA PHE A 128 11.95 7.13 -13.43
C PHE A 128 10.52 6.55 -13.46
N GLY A 129 9.57 7.28 -12.87
CA GLY A 129 8.14 6.95 -12.95
C GLY A 129 7.67 5.86 -12.00
N SER A 130 8.49 5.36 -11.06
CA SER A 130 8.02 4.45 -10.01
C SER A 130 8.71 4.66 -8.66
N LEU A 131 8.00 4.27 -7.62
CA LEU A 131 8.40 4.27 -6.21
C LEU A 131 9.03 2.95 -5.76
N ALA A 132 9.07 1.94 -6.64
CA ALA A 132 9.65 0.64 -6.35
C ALA A 132 11.12 0.77 -5.96
N VAL A 133 11.47 0.16 -4.83
CA VAL A 133 12.86 0.08 -4.38
C VAL A 133 13.60 -0.95 -5.23
N ASN A 134 14.75 -0.55 -5.76
CA ASN A 134 15.76 -1.44 -6.32
C ASN A 134 17.03 -1.30 -5.51
N ALA A 135 17.21 -2.21 -4.54
CA ALA A 135 18.35 -2.15 -3.61
C ALA A 135 19.71 -2.26 -4.31
N ARG A 136 19.80 -3.03 -5.40
CA ARG A 136 21.06 -3.23 -6.14
C ARG A 136 21.50 -1.96 -6.88
N ALA A 137 20.53 -1.21 -7.42
CA ALA A 137 20.78 0.04 -8.13
C ALA A 137 20.74 1.27 -7.20
N GLY A 138 20.43 1.10 -5.91
CA GLY A 138 20.26 2.20 -4.96
C GLY A 138 19.08 3.13 -5.31
N LEU A 139 18.05 2.61 -6.00
CA LEU A 139 16.90 3.40 -6.44
C LEU A 139 15.69 3.22 -5.53
N GLY A 140 14.89 4.28 -5.43
CA GLY A 140 13.78 4.39 -4.47
C GLY A 140 14.29 4.74 -3.07
N SER A 141 13.37 4.99 -2.13
CA SER A 141 13.75 5.08 -0.72
C SER A 141 13.75 3.68 -0.13
N PRO A 142 14.91 3.02 0.07
CA PRO A 142 14.95 1.94 1.05
C PRO A 142 14.48 2.59 2.35
N THR A 143 13.68 1.90 3.14
CA THR A 143 13.36 2.29 4.52
C THR A 143 14.63 2.22 5.36
N ARG A 144 15.62 3.07 5.06
CA ARG A 144 16.75 3.40 5.92
C ARG A 144 16.22 4.43 6.91
N ALA A 145 15.85 3.93 8.08
CA ALA A 145 15.55 4.63 9.32
C ALA A 145 15.96 6.12 9.37
N ARG A 146 15.11 6.99 8.82
CA ARG A 146 14.62 8.20 9.48
C ARG A 146 13.15 8.23 9.15
N SER A 147 12.32 7.90 10.13
CA SER A 147 10.88 7.71 10.07
C SER A 147 10.21 8.78 9.19
N ARG A 148 9.98 8.47 7.91
CA ARG A 148 9.15 9.31 7.04
C ARG A 148 7.75 8.73 7.07
N PRO A 149 6.73 9.54 7.40
CA PRO A 149 5.36 9.08 7.43
C PRO A 149 4.92 8.63 6.03
N VAL A 150 4.27 7.47 5.96
CA VAL A 150 3.56 7.05 4.75
C VAL A 150 2.27 7.86 4.70
N MET A 151 2.18 8.81 3.77
CA MET A 151 1.04 9.73 3.65
C MET A 151 -0.01 9.17 2.68
N SER A 152 -1.27 9.14 3.11
CA SER A 152 -2.46 8.95 2.28
C SER A 152 -3.13 10.31 2.03
N SER A 153 -3.69 10.55 0.83
CA SER A 153 -4.57 11.71 0.60
C SER A 153 -6.00 11.29 0.30
N ALA A 154 -6.93 12.03 0.90
CA ALA A 154 -8.36 11.91 0.70
C ALA A 154 -8.82 12.16 -0.74
N SER A 155 -9.97 11.55 -1.00
CA SER A 155 -10.83 11.60 -2.18
C SER A 155 -11.11 13.00 -2.70
N MET A 156 -11.13 13.12 -4.03
CA MET A 156 -11.86 14.19 -4.72
C MET A 156 -13.36 14.06 -4.40
N PRO A 157 -14.10 15.16 -4.18
CA PRO A 157 -15.55 15.10 -4.08
C PRO A 157 -16.10 14.51 -5.39
N ARG A 158 -16.95 13.48 -5.27
CA ARG A 158 -17.72 12.95 -6.41
C ARG A 158 -18.38 14.13 -7.11
N ALA A 159 -18.04 14.36 -8.38
CA ALA A 159 -18.79 15.27 -9.23
C ALA A 159 -20.27 14.84 -9.18
N ALA A 160 -21.12 15.75 -8.71
CA ALA A 160 -22.56 15.57 -8.76
C ALA A 160 -22.95 15.34 -10.23
N ARG A 161 -23.60 14.22 -10.51
CA ARG A 161 -24.23 13.99 -11.82
C ARG A 161 -25.27 15.09 -12.03
N PRO A 162 -25.27 15.81 -13.15
CA PRO A 162 -26.38 16.70 -13.47
C PRO A 162 -27.65 15.86 -13.61
N ASN A 163 -28.71 16.26 -12.90
CA ASN A 163 -30.05 15.69 -13.03
C ASN A 163 -30.48 15.77 -14.50
N CYS A 164 -30.52 14.62 -15.18
CA CYS A 164 -31.25 14.52 -16.44
C CYS A 164 -32.74 14.54 -16.08
N GLY A 165 -33.32 15.74 -16.12
CA GLY A 165 -34.75 15.95 -15.91
C GLY A 165 -35.55 15.15 -16.93
N SER A 166 -36.44 14.31 -16.42
CA SER A 166 -37.47 13.63 -17.18
C SER A 166 -38.42 14.64 -17.83
N SER A 167 -38.15 15.02 -19.08
CA SER A 167 -39.14 15.69 -19.94
C SER A 167 -38.81 15.52 -21.43
N CYS A 168 -38.77 14.26 -21.89
CA CYS A 168 -39.02 13.96 -23.29
C CYS A 168 -40.48 13.49 -23.40
N ARG A 169 -41.41 14.45 -23.46
CA ARG A 169 -42.72 14.25 -24.09
C ARG A 169 -42.73 15.09 -25.36
N SER A 170 -42.98 14.39 -26.46
CA SER A 170 -43.21 14.85 -27.82
C SER A 170 -44.28 15.96 -27.89
N PRO A 171 -44.35 16.66 -29.03
CA PRO A 171 -45.17 16.17 -30.13
C PRO A 171 -44.36 15.77 -31.36
#